data_AF-A0A3Q3IG83-F1
#
_entry.id   AF-A0A3Q3IG83-F1
#
_cell.length_a   1.000
_cell.length_b   1.000
_cell.length_c   1.000
_cell.angle_alpha   90.00
_cell.angle_beta   90.00
_cell.angle_gamma   90.00
#
_symmetry.space_group_name_H-M   'P 1'
#
loop_
_entity.id
_entity.type
_entity.pdbx_description
1 polymer ?
#
loop_
_entity_poly.entity_id
_entity_poly.type
_entity_poly.pdbx_seq_one_letter_code
_entity_poly.pdbx_strand_id
1 'polypeptide(L)'
;LCLCQCRMVCKEVPAETMYDVLHDIEYRRKWDTNVIETFDIGKLTVNADVDYLLIYRKDYIIMNYSVKHAKYPPKKDMVRAVSLQTGYMIQSQGPSHCTLMYMAQVDPRGSLPKWVVNKSSHFLAPRAMKKIHKACLKYSEWKQRHNPGFKPWLYPEQATLPSIPLSELSIQRAESLENIDESSLTEAQEREDSD
;
A
#
# COMPACT_ATOMS: atom_id res chain seq x y z
N LEU A 1 -3.07 -16.15 5.78
CA LEU A 1 -2.01 -15.12 5.78
C LEU A 1 -1.21 -15.22 4.49
N CYS A 2 -1.10 -14.09 3.78
CA CYS A 2 -0.33 -13.94 2.57
C CYS A 2 0.84 -12.99 2.81
N LEU A 3 2.05 -13.44 2.46
CA LEU A 3 3.25 -12.62 2.48
C LEU A 3 3.70 -12.36 1.05
N CYS A 4 3.80 -11.09 0.69
CA CYS A 4 4.25 -10.66 -0.62
C CYS A 4 5.38 -9.63 -0.46
N GLN A 5 6.49 -9.89 -1.11
CA GLN A 5 7.57 -8.93 -1.29
C GLN A 5 7.84 -8.80 -2.79
N CYS A 6 7.87 -7.57 -3.28
CA CYS A 6 8.18 -7.30 -4.67
C CYS A 6 9.10 -6.08 -4.77
N ARG A 7 10.10 -6.15 -5.64
CA ARG A 7 11.07 -5.09 -5.87
C ARG A 7 11.09 -4.75 -7.36
N MET A 8 11.08 -3.47 -7.68
CA MET A 8 11.10 -2.98 -9.06
C MET A 8 11.96 -1.73 -9.19
N VAL A 9 12.86 -1.73 -10.16
CA VAL A 9 13.60 -0.53 -10.56
C VAL A 9 12.70 0.30 -11.46
N CYS A 10 12.48 1.55 -11.07
CA CYS A 10 11.64 2.52 -11.77
C CYS A 10 12.54 3.52 -12.48
N LYS A 11 12.67 3.36 -13.80
CA LYS A 11 13.40 4.30 -14.66
C LYS A 11 12.54 5.52 -14.97
N GLU A 12 13.19 6.66 -15.20
CA GLU A 12 12.55 7.95 -15.53
C GLU A 12 11.57 8.46 -14.47
N VAL A 13 11.69 7.97 -13.24
CA VAL A 13 10.86 8.35 -12.10
C VAL A 13 11.78 8.69 -10.92
N PRO A 14 11.87 9.97 -10.53
CA PRO A 14 12.51 10.39 -9.29
C PRO A 14 11.80 9.81 -8.07
N ALA A 15 12.52 9.63 -6.96
CA ALA A 15 11.96 9.11 -5.71
C ALA A 15 10.82 10.00 -5.18
N GLU A 16 10.94 11.33 -5.33
CA GLU A 16 9.94 12.31 -4.93
C GLU A 16 8.62 12.15 -5.70
N THR A 17 8.70 11.88 -7.01
CA THR A 17 7.50 11.63 -7.82
C THR A 17 6.81 10.34 -7.41
N MET A 18 7.58 9.28 -7.13
CA MET A 18 7.04 8.03 -6.61
C MET A 18 6.34 8.24 -5.25
N TYR A 19 6.97 9.00 -4.36
CA TYR A 19 6.43 9.33 -3.04
C TYR A 19 5.11 10.10 -3.14
N ASP A 20 5.06 11.12 -4.00
CA ASP A 20 3.86 11.90 -4.25
C ASP A 20 2.71 11.04 -4.82
N VAL A 21 2.99 10.16 -5.79
CA VAL A 21 1.98 9.30 -6.42
C VAL A 21 1.36 8.31 -5.45
N LEU A 22 2.14 7.83 -4.48
CA LEU A 22 1.64 6.91 -3.46
C LEU A 22 0.80 7.62 -2.39
N HIS A 23 1.03 8.91 -2.14
CA HIS A 23 0.26 9.72 -1.17
C HIS A 23 -0.94 10.44 -1.77
N ASP A 24 -0.94 10.76 -3.07
CA ASP A 24 -2.03 11.50 -3.70
C ASP A 24 -3.26 10.59 -3.91
N ILE A 25 -4.16 10.59 -2.92
CA ILE A 25 -5.41 9.81 -2.92
C ILE A 25 -6.32 10.22 -4.08
N GLU A 26 -6.34 11.50 -4.46
CA GLU A 26 -7.12 11.99 -5.59
C GLU A 26 -6.59 11.37 -6.89
N TYR A 27 -5.27 11.38 -7.06
CA TYR A 27 -4.65 10.72 -8.20
C TYR A 27 -4.81 9.20 -8.18
N ARG A 28 -4.80 8.57 -7.00
CA ARG A 28 -5.01 7.12 -6.85
C ARG A 28 -6.30 6.66 -7.52
N ARG A 29 -7.39 7.43 -7.35
CA ARG A 29 -8.69 7.15 -8.00
C ARG A 29 -8.63 7.23 -9.53
N LYS A 30 -7.66 7.97 -10.09
CA LYS A 30 -7.49 8.11 -11.54
C LYS A 30 -6.81 6.90 -12.18
N TRP A 31 -5.80 6.33 -11.52
CA TRP A 31 -4.97 5.29 -12.14
C TRP A 31 -5.21 3.88 -11.59
N ASP A 32 -5.74 3.75 -10.37
CA ASP A 32 -6.03 2.46 -9.75
C ASP A 32 -7.50 2.05 -9.99
N THR A 33 -7.70 1.23 -11.02
CA THR A 33 -9.01 0.71 -11.42
C THR A 33 -9.65 -0.23 -10.39
N ASN A 34 -8.88 -0.70 -9.39
CA ASN A 34 -9.37 -1.67 -8.41
C ASN A 34 -9.89 -1.00 -7.13
N VAL A 35 -9.68 0.31 -6.97
CA VAL A 35 -10.12 1.06 -5.79
C VAL A 35 -11.57 1.50 -6.01
N ILE A 36 -12.49 0.91 -5.24
CA ILE A 36 -13.91 1.29 -5.26
C ILE A 36 -14.11 2.60 -4.50
N GLU A 37 -13.54 2.70 -3.30
CA GLU A 37 -13.61 3.90 -2.46
C GLU A 37 -12.37 3.97 -1.56
N THR A 38 -11.76 5.15 -1.44
CA THR A 38 -10.62 5.41 -0.55
C THR A 38 -10.65 6.85 -0.07
N PHE A 39 -10.53 7.06 1.23
CA PHE A 39 -10.45 8.37 1.86
C PHE A 39 -9.79 8.24 3.24
N ASP A 40 -9.13 9.31 3.66
CA ASP A 40 -8.57 9.40 5.01
C ASP A 40 -9.68 9.73 6.01
N ILE A 41 -9.69 9.03 7.14
CA ILE A 41 -10.72 9.19 8.19
C ILE A 41 -10.35 10.32 9.15
N GLY A 42 -9.05 10.50 9.42
CA GLY A 42 -8.51 11.51 10.32
C GLY A 42 -7.02 11.34 10.56
N LYS A 43 -6.41 12.30 11.25
CA LYS A 43 -4.97 12.31 11.53
C LYS A 43 -4.69 11.81 12.95
N LEU A 44 -3.63 11.00 13.12
CA LEU A 44 -3.18 10.55 14.43
C LEU A 44 -2.01 11.37 14.97
N THR A 45 -1.05 11.70 14.12
CA THR A 45 0.15 12.49 14.42
C THR A 45 0.56 13.30 13.19
N VAL A 46 1.48 14.27 13.36
CA VAL A 46 1.95 15.10 12.23
C VAL A 46 2.76 14.27 11.24
N ASN A 47 3.69 13.42 11.71
CA ASN A 47 4.41 12.35 10.98
C ASN A 47 5.06 11.45 12.06
N ALA A 48 4.71 10.17 12.22
CA ALA A 48 5.25 9.41 13.37
C ALA A 48 6.74 9.01 13.15
N ASP A 49 7.65 9.64 13.90
CA ASP A 49 9.12 9.55 13.77
C ASP A 49 9.79 8.53 14.72
N VAL A 50 10.82 7.81 14.22
CA VAL A 50 11.93 7.19 14.96
C VAL A 50 13.19 7.31 14.08
N ASP A 51 14.21 8.05 14.54
CA ASP A 51 15.43 8.41 13.79
C ASP A 51 16.66 7.57 14.18
N TYR A 52 17.54 7.28 13.20
CA TYR A 52 19.04 7.30 13.26
C TYR A 52 19.64 6.70 11.95
N LEU A 53 20.01 7.54 10.97
CA LEU A 53 21.35 7.58 10.32
C LEU A 53 21.41 8.61 9.17
N LEU A 54 22.36 9.54 9.25
CA LEU A 54 22.78 10.44 8.17
C LEU A 54 23.42 9.65 7.00
N ILE A 55 22.78 9.57 5.83
CA ILE A 55 23.47 9.45 4.53
C ILE A 55 22.63 10.17 3.47
N TYR A 56 23.28 10.92 2.56
CA TYR A 56 22.79 11.72 1.43
C TYR A 56 21.81 11.06 0.42
N ARG A 57 21.06 10.03 0.80
CA ARG A 57 20.05 9.35 -0.03
C ARG A 57 18.66 9.71 0.47
N LYS A 58 17.85 10.34 -0.41
CA LYS A 58 16.43 10.56 -0.17
C LYS A 58 15.68 9.24 -0.35
N ASP A 59 15.62 8.47 0.73
CA ASP A 59 14.83 7.25 0.80
C ASP A 59 13.54 7.56 1.59
N TYR A 60 12.42 7.00 1.14
CA TYR A 60 11.11 7.19 1.75
C TYR A 60 10.52 5.86 2.18
N ILE A 61 9.86 5.83 3.33
CA ILE A 61 9.15 4.66 3.83
C ILE A 61 7.70 5.05 4.13
N ILE A 62 6.77 4.26 3.62
CA ILE A 62 5.34 4.37 3.89
C ILE A 62 4.91 3.05 4.48
N MET A 63 4.44 3.03 5.73
CA MET A 63 3.94 1.83 6.38
C MET A 63 2.52 2.04 6.88
N ASN A 64 1.70 1.00 6.77
CA ASN A 64 0.36 1.00 7.27
C ASN A 64 -0.01 -0.39 7.78
N TYR A 65 -0.89 -0.42 8.78
CA TYR A 65 -1.49 -1.63 9.32
C TYR A 65 -2.97 -1.36 9.61
N SER A 66 -3.78 -2.41 9.67
CA SER A 66 -5.20 -2.29 9.92
C SER A 66 -5.50 -2.02 11.39
N VAL A 67 -6.34 -1.02 11.63
CA VAL A 67 -6.94 -0.71 12.93
C VAL A 67 -8.46 -0.86 12.84
N LYS A 68 -9.10 -1.06 13.99
CA LYS A 68 -10.57 -0.98 14.10
C LYS A 68 -10.97 0.40 14.57
N HIS A 69 -11.97 0.97 13.91
CA HIS A 69 -12.59 2.23 14.30
C HIS A 69 -14.10 2.00 14.50
N ALA A 70 -14.65 2.46 15.63
CA ALA A 70 -16.06 2.21 16.00
C ALA A 70 -17.08 2.66 14.93
N LYS A 71 -16.84 3.80 14.27
CA LYS A 71 -17.71 4.35 13.21
C LYS A 71 -17.66 3.58 11.89
N TYR A 72 -16.69 2.68 11.74
CA TYR A 72 -16.51 1.87 10.53
C TYR A 72 -16.47 0.38 10.90
N PRO A 73 -17.59 -0.23 11.31
CA PRO A 73 -17.69 -1.66 11.56
C PRO A 73 -17.69 -2.48 10.25
N PRO A 74 -17.47 -3.80 10.30
CA PRO A 74 -17.64 -4.68 9.14
C PRO A 74 -19.04 -4.56 8.52
N LYS A 75 -19.14 -4.60 7.20
CA LYS A 75 -20.40 -4.58 6.45
C LYS A 75 -20.78 -6.01 6.04
N LYS A 76 -22.07 -6.34 6.01
CA LYS A 76 -22.56 -7.72 5.81
C LYS A 76 -22.22 -8.29 4.42
N ASP A 77 -22.12 -7.42 3.43
CA ASP A 77 -21.88 -7.69 2.01
C ASP A 77 -20.39 -7.54 1.61
N MET A 78 -19.51 -7.26 2.56
CA MET A 78 -18.08 -7.04 2.30
C MET A 78 -17.20 -7.82 3.28
N VAL A 79 -16.18 -8.49 2.76
CA VAL A 79 -15.15 -9.11 3.59
C VAL A 79 -14.16 -8.05 4.05
N ARG A 80 -13.98 -7.91 5.37
CA ARG A 80 -12.94 -7.04 5.94
C ARG A 80 -11.61 -7.78 5.99
N ALA A 81 -10.79 -7.57 4.98
CA ALA A 81 -9.39 -7.99 5.01
C ALA A 81 -8.61 -7.26 6.12
N VAL A 82 -7.53 -7.88 6.58
CA VAL A 82 -6.63 -7.34 7.61
C VAL A 82 -5.23 -7.21 7.02
N SER A 83 -4.72 -5.98 6.94
CA SER A 83 -3.29 -5.74 6.74
C SER A 83 -2.60 -5.83 8.11
N LEU A 84 -1.78 -6.85 8.33
CA LEU A 84 -0.93 -6.92 9.52
C LEU A 84 0.23 -5.93 9.41
N GLN A 85 0.86 -5.90 8.23
CA GLN A 85 1.88 -4.92 7.90
C GLN A 85 1.96 -4.79 6.39
N THR A 86 1.73 -3.60 5.86
CA THR A 86 1.95 -3.28 4.45
C THR A 86 2.74 -2.01 4.33
N GLY A 87 3.51 -1.88 3.27
CA GLY A 87 4.27 -0.67 3.05
C GLY A 87 5.06 -0.64 1.76
N TYR A 88 5.58 0.55 1.49
CA TYR A 88 6.46 0.86 0.39
C TYR A 88 7.76 1.42 0.94
N MET A 89 8.88 0.98 0.39
CA MET A 89 10.18 1.62 0.54
C MET A 89 10.62 2.12 -0.83
N ILE A 90 10.90 3.41 -0.92
CA ILE A 90 11.37 4.06 -2.14
C ILE A 90 12.82 4.43 -1.88
N GLN A 91 13.74 3.91 -2.69
CA GLN A 91 15.15 4.24 -2.58
C GLN A 91 15.59 5.04 -3.79
N SER A 92 16.16 6.22 -3.57
CA SER A 92 16.70 7.03 -4.66
C SER A 92 17.94 6.35 -5.26
N GLN A 93 17.98 6.29 -6.60
CA GLN A 93 19.13 5.76 -7.37
C GLN A 93 19.74 6.83 -8.27
N GLY A 94 19.39 8.11 -8.05
CA GLY A 94 19.79 9.24 -8.88
C GLY A 94 18.64 10.22 -9.12
N PRO A 95 18.84 11.26 -9.94
CA PRO A 95 17.86 12.33 -10.14
C PRO A 95 16.60 11.88 -10.89
N SER A 96 16.65 10.76 -11.62
CA SER A 96 15.56 10.30 -12.49
C SER A 96 15.23 8.81 -12.32
N HIS A 97 15.75 8.17 -11.27
CA HIS A 97 15.60 6.74 -11.06
C HIS A 97 15.40 6.43 -9.58
N CYS A 98 14.49 5.50 -9.28
CA CYS A 98 14.32 4.98 -7.92
C CYS A 98 14.09 3.47 -7.95
N THR A 99 14.29 2.82 -6.80
CA THR A 99 13.84 1.45 -6.57
C THR A 99 12.62 1.50 -5.67
N LEU A 100 11.52 0.90 -6.11
CA LEU A 100 10.34 0.68 -5.30
C LEU A 100 10.41 -0.75 -4.75
N MET A 101 10.28 -0.89 -3.44
CA MET A 101 10.05 -2.16 -2.76
C MET A 101 8.68 -2.10 -2.10
N TYR A 102 7.85 -3.10 -2.38
CA TYR A 102 6.55 -3.29 -1.78
C TYR A 102 6.60 -4.53 -0.88
N MET A 103 6.11 -4.37 0.35
CA MET A 103 5.97 -5.46 1.31
C MET A 103 4.53 -5.48 1.83
N ALA A 104 3.95 -6.68 1.88
CA ALA A 104 2.60 -6.88 2.33
C ALA A 104 2.45 -8.20 3.07
N GLN A 105 1.98 -8.11 4.30
CA GLN A 105 1.53 -9.23 5.12
C GLN A 105 0.04 -9.00 5.39
N VAL A 106 -0.80 -9.70 4.62
CA VAL A 106 -2.24 -9.47 4.58
C VAL A 106 -2.98 -10.78 4.82
N ASP A 107 -4.03 -10.71 5.61
CA ASP A 107 -5.06 -11.75 5.67
C ASP A 107 -6.29 -11.26 4.91
N PRO A 108 -6.59 -11.78 3.71
CA PRO A 108 -7.78 -11.37 2.96
C PRO A 108 -9.08 -11.74 3.68
N ARG A 109 -9.02 -12.64 4.67
CA ARG A 109 -10.18 -13.29 5.31
C ARG A 109 -11.08 -13.98 4.26
N GLY A 110 -12.22 -14.51 4.71
CA GLY A 110 -13.15 -15.23 3.84
C GLY A 110 -12.74 -16.68 3.60
N SER A 111 -13.28 -17.28 2.54
CA SER A 111 -13.18 -18.71 2.24
C SER A 111 -12.10 -19.08 1.21
N LEU A 112 -11.26 -18.11 0.79
CA LEU A 112 -10.20 -18.38 -0.17
C LEU A 112 -9.03 -19.12 0.50
N PRO A 113 -8.57 -20.26 -0.04
CA PRO A 113 -7.37 -20.94 0.45
C PRO A 113 -6.13 -20.03 0.41
N LYS A 114 -5.26 -20.09 1.43
CA LYS A 114 -4.01 -19.30 1.49
C LYS A 114 -3.14 -19.57 0.27
N TRP A 115 -3.05 -20.80 -0.23
CA TRP A 115 -2.23 -21.09 -1.41
C TRP A 115 -2.72 -20.33 -2.67
N VAL A 116 -4.05 -20.21 -2.86
CA VAL A 116 -4.65 -19.43 -3.95
C VAL A 116 -4.30 -17.95 -3.81
N VAL A 117 -4.40 -17.43 -2.58
CA VAL A 117 -4.06 -16.04 -2.27
C VAL A 117 -2.58 -15.77 -2.50
N ASN A 118 -1.70 -16.68 -2.06
CA ASN A 118 -0.25 -16.57 -2.23
C ASN A 118 0.14 -16.62 -3.71
N LYS A 119 -0.32 -17.63 -4.46
CA LYS A 119 -0.04 -17.76 -5.91
C LYS A 119 -0.55 -16.53 -6.66
N SER A 120 -1.76 -16.06 -6.38
CA SER A 120 -2.32 -14.86 -7.00
C SER A 120 -1.50 -13.61 -6.71
N SER A 121 -1.03 -13.45 -5.47
CA SER A 121 -0.27 -12.27 -5.05
C SER A 121 1.08 -12.16 -5.77
N HIS A 122 1.75 -13.28 -6.05
CA HIS A 122 2.98 -13.29 -6.86
C HIS A 122 2.78 -12.75 -8.29
N PHE A 123 1.60 -12.92 -8.88
CA PHE A 123 1.28 -12.37 -10.21
C PHE A 123 0.73 -10.94 -10.15
N LEU A 124 -0.09 -10.64 -9.14
CA LEU A 124 -0.75 -9.35 -9.01
C LEU A 124 0.20 -8.25 -8.54
N ALA A 125 1.15 -8.54 -7.65
CA ALA A 125 2.07 -7.53 -7.13
C ALA A 125 2.96 -6.91 -8.22
N PRO A 126 3.64 -7.67 -9.11
CA PRO A 126 4.38 -7.08 -10.23
C PRO A 126 3.50 -6.26 -11.18
N ARG A 127 2.27 -6.70 -11.43
CA ARG A 127 1.31 -5.95 -12.27
C ARG A 127 0.90 -4.63 -11.62
N ALA A 128 0.66 -4.62 -10.32
CA ALA A 128 0.34 -3.42 -9.54
C ALA A 128 1.53 -2.45 -9.54
N MET A 129 2.75 -2.93 -9.31
CA MET A 129 3.95 -2.10 -9.38
C MET A 129 4.15 -1.46 -10.76
N LYS A 130 3.95 -2.22 -11.84
CA LYS A 130 3.98 -1.66 -13.20
C LYS A 130 2.91 -0.58 -13.43
N LYS A 131 1.71 -0.72 -12.85
CA LYS A 131 0.68 0.33 -12.90
C LYS A 131 1.12 1.58 -12.14
N ILE A 132 1.70 1.44 -10.95
CA ILE A 132 2.27 2.56 -10.16
C ILE A 132 3.33 3.31 -10.97
N HIS A 133 4.28 2.58 -11.58
CA HIS A 133 5.33 3.20 -12.41
C HIS A 133 4.74 3.97 -13.59
N LYS A 134 3.77 3.40 -14.32
CA LYS A 134 3.06 4.11 -15.39
C LYS A 134 2.30 5.34 -14.90
N ALA A 135 1.76 5.31 -13.69
CA ALA A 135 1.11 6.47 -13.08
C ALA A 135 2.13 7.58 -12.79
N CYS A 136 3.32 7.22 -12.30
CA CYS A 136 4.39 8.19 -12.03
C CYS A 136 4.79 8.98 -13.27
N LEU A 137 4.93 8.31 -14.42
CA LEU A 137 5.28 8.96 -15.69
C LEU A 137 4.26 10.03 -16.14
N LYS A 138 3.02 9.95 -15.67
CA LYS A 138 1.92 10.87 -16.01
C LYS A 138 1.58 11.86 -14.90
N TYR A 139 2.21 11.73 -13.73
CA TYR A 139 1.79 12.45 -12.54
C TYR A 139 2.07 13.94 -12.62
N SER A 140 3.25 14.35 -13.10
CA SER A 140 3.62 15.77 -13.18
C SER A 140 2.62 16.58 -14.03
N GLU A 141 2.27 16.08 -15.21
CA GLU A 141 1.29 16.73 -16.10
C GLU A 141 -0.10 16.79 -15.43
N TRP A 142 -0.53 15.70 -14.79
CA TRP A 142 -1.82 15.66 -14.12
C TRP A 142 -1.86 16.65 -12.94
N LYS A 143 -0.85 16.63 -12.06
CA LYS A 143 -0.83 17.42 -10.83
C LYS A 143 -0.78 18.93 -11.09
N GLN A 144 -0.13 19.36 -12.19
CA GLN A 144 -0.18 20.76 -12.64
C GLN A 144 -1.60 21.28 -12.87
N ARG A 145 -2.54 20.40 -13.25
CA ARG A 145 -3.95 20.74 -13.49
C ARG A 145 -4.86 20.52 -12.28
N HIS A 146 -4.34 19.97 -11.18
CA HIS A 146 -5.11 19.56 -10.00
C HIS A 146 -4.43 20.04 -8.72
N ASN A 147 -4.50 21.36 -8.50
CA ASN A 147 -3.95 22.04 -7.32
C ASN A 147 -2.48 21.65 -7.03
N PRO A 148 -1.51 22.07 -7.85
CA PRO A 148 -0.13 21.60 -7.77
C PRO A 148 0.56 21.90 -6.43
N GLY A 149 0.14 22.96 -5.75
CA GLY A 149 0.64 23.32 -4.41
C GLY A 149 0.02 22.53 -3.26
N PHE A 150 -1.08 21.80 -3.49
CA PHE A 150 -1.76 21.02 -2.46
C PHE A 150 -1.13 19.63 -2.36
N LYS A 151 -0.24 19.48 -1.38
CA LYS A 151 0.50 18.27 -1.03
C LYS A 151 0.56 18.14 0.50
N PRO A 152 -0.56 17.82 1.17
CA PRO A 152 -0.61 17.76 2.64
C PRO A 152 0.35 16.74 3.27
N TRP A 153 0.81 15.76 2.50
CA TRP A 153 1.84 14.78 2.91
C TRP A 153 3.28 15.36 2.91
N LEU A 154 3.51 16.51 2.27
CA LEU A 154 4.76 17.28 2.36
C LEU A 154 4.62 18.50 3.26
N TYR A 155 3.40 19.07 3.31
CA TYR A 155 3.06 20.33 3.97
C TYR A 155 1.88 20.10 4.93
N PRO A 156 2.12 19.56 6.15
CA PRO A 156 1.07 19.13 7.06
C PRO A 156 0.06 20.22 7.47
N GLU A 157 0.47 21.49 7.40
CA GLU A 157 -0.37 22.67 7.64
C GLU A 157 -1.53 22.79 6.65
N GLN A 158 -1.40 22.18 5.46
CA GLN A 158 -2.47 22.15 4.46
C GLN A 158 -3.56 21.13 4.78
N ALA A 159 -3.29 20.19 5.69
CA ALA A 159 -4.18 19.08 5.91
C ALA A 159 -5.42 19.53 6.72
N THR A 160 -6.61 19.20 6.25
CA THR A 160 -7.90 19.65 6.83
C THR A 160 -8.60 18.61 7.69
N LEU A 161 -8.06 17.39 7.74
CA LEU A 161 -8.66 16.26 8.45
C LEU A 161 -8.71 16.49 9.98
N PRO A 162 -9.76 16.00 10.67
CA PRO A 162 -9.85 16.08 12.13
C PRO A 162 -8.79 15.18 12.79
N SER A 163 -8.38 15.57 14.00
CA SER A 163 -7.52 14.74 14.85
C SER A 163 -8.35 13.61 15.47
N ILE A 164 -7.82 12.38 15.46
CA ILE A 164 -8.45 11.21 16.08
C ILE A 164 -7.60 10.78 17.29
N PRO A 165 -8.17 10.68 18.49
CA PRO A 165 -7.44 10.18 19.65
C PRO A 165 -7.15 8.68 19.50
N LEU A 166 -5.95 8.25 19.88
CA LEU A 166 -5.54 6.83 19.79
C LEU A 166 -6.46 5.88 20.57
N SER A 167 -7.14 6.37 21.60
CA SER A 167 -8.11 5.59 22.39
C SER A 167 -9.37 5.20 21.60
N GLU A 168 -9.70 5.90 20.51
CA GLU A 168 -10.81 5.52 19.62
C GLU A 168 -10.44 4.38 18.66
N LEU A 169 -9.16 4.02 18.60
CA LEU A 169 -8.65 2.94 17.77
C LEU A 169 -8.36 1.70 18.62
N SER A 170 -8.65 0.53 18.06
CA SER A 170 -8.18 -0.73 18.62
C SER A 170 -7.33 -1.51 17.62
N ILE A 171 -6.23 -2.06 18.12
CA ILE A 171 -5.27 -2.84 17.32
C ILE A 171 -5.94 -4.14 16.87
N GLN A 172 -5.83 -4.44 15.58
CA GLN A 172 -6.19 -5.74 15.03
C GLN A 172 -4.99 -6.69 15.21
N ARG A 173 -4.99 -7.51 16.27
CA ARG A 173 -3.88 -8.45 16.55
C ARG A 173 -3.93 -9.68 15.63
N ALA A 174 -2.77 -10.12 15.17
CA ALA A 174 -2.61 -11.32 14.35
C ALA A 174 -3.15 -12.60 15.05
N GLU A 175 -2.99 -12.70 16.37
CA GLU A 175 -3.47 -13.82 17.19
C GLU A 175 -5.00 -13.95 17.24
N SER A 176 -5.72 -12.86 16.94
CA SER A 176 -7.19 -12.86 16.82
C SER A 176 -7.69 -13.23 15.43
N LEU A 177 -6.77 -13.57 14.52
CA LEU A 177 -7.12 -14.11 13.20
C LEU A 177 -7.38 -15.61 13.33
N GLU A 178 -8.46 -16.09 12.72
CA GLU A 178 -8.85 -17.50 12.77
C GLU A 178 -7.84 -18.34 11.97
N ASN A 179 -7.38 -19.45 12.55
CA ASN A 179 -6.54 -20.40 11.82
C ASN A 179 -7.42 -21.22 10.88
N ILE A 180 -7.42 -20.87 9.59
CA ILE A 180 -8.01 -21.73 8.55
C ILE A 180 -7.08 -22.94 8.35
N ASP A 181 -7.59 -24.14 8.65
CA ASP A 181 -6.93 -25.43 8.39
C ASP A 181 -7.04 -25.76 6.90
N GLU A 182 -5.88 -25.86 6.24
CA GLU A 182 -5.74 -26.10 4.81
C GLU A 182 -5.03 -27.41 4.50
N SER A 183 -4.87 -28.29 5.50
CA SER A 183 -4.21 -29.59 5.36
C SER A 183 -4.83 -30.50 4.30
N SER A 184 -6.06 -30.20 3.85
CA SER A 184 -6.81 -30.94 2.85
C SER A 184 -6.70 -30.42 1.42
N LEU A 185 -5.98 -29.32 1.17
CA LEU A 185 -5.94 -28.67 -0.16
C LEU A 185 -4.62 -28.98 -0.89
N THR A 186 -4.67 -29.79 -1.95
CA THR A 186 -3.52 -30.09 -2.82
C THR A 186 -3.32 -29.04 -3.91
N GLU A 187 -2.07 -28.59 -4.06
CA GLU A 187 -1.63 -27.69 -5.12
C GLU A 187 -1.64 -28.43 -6.47
N ALA A 188 -2.49 -28.00 -7.42
CA ALA A 188 -2.49 -28.59 -8.76
C ALA A 188 -1.20 -28.19 -9.49
N GLN A 189 -0.33 -29.17 -9.75
CA GLN A 189 0.84 -29.04 -10.61
C GLN A 189 0.37 -28.80 -12.05
N GLU A 190 0.47 -27.57 -12.53
CA GLU A 190 0.37 -27.28 -13.96
C GLU A 190 1.67 -27.77 -14.61
N ARG A 191 1.55 -28.75 -15.51
CA ARG A 191 2.65 -29.25 -16.33
C ARG A 191 3.19 -28.11 -17.19
N GLU A 192 4.51 -27.91 -17.19
CA GLU A 192 5.19 -27.18 -18.23
C GLU A 192 5.01 -27.95 -19.54
N ASP A 193 4.05 -27.54 -20.37
CA ASP A 193 4.09 -27.90 -21.79
C ASP A 193 5.16 -27.01 -22.44
N SER A 194 6.37 -27.54 -22.46
CA SER A 194 7.38 -27.20 -23.45
C SER A 194 7.02 -27.90 -24.76
N ASP A 195 6.71 -27.13 -25.79
CA ASP A 195 7.05 -27.39 -27.20
C ASP A 195 6.95 -26.08 -28.01
#